data_AF-A0A3D3FE20-F1
#
_entry.id   AF-A0A3D3FE20-F1
#
_cell.length_a   1.000
_cell.length_b   1.000
_cell.length_c   1.000
_cell.angle_alpha   90.00
_cell.angle_beta   90.00
_cell.angle_gamma   90.00
#
_symmetry.space_group_name_H-M   'P 1'
#
loop_
_entity.id
_entity.type
_entity.pdbx_description
1 polymer ?
#
loop_
_entity_poly.entity_id
_entity_poly.type
_entity_poly.pdbx_seq_one_letter_code
_entity_poly.pdbx_strand_id
1 'polypeptide(L)'
;EIEEQAYQYIVVILVGIFASILFNLLSNIIRALGDSRTPLYFLIIACVINIGLDFLCILSFHMGVAGAGYATVLAQLISCVCCFAFIAKKLPILHLHRQDWKITRQDLTSHMRIAFPMGFQSSIIAMGTLILQTALNGLGATAVASYTAASKVDQLAVMGLMSFGMTMATFTAQNYGAGKISRIRKGVKQCLLISIILSVVMTFVNIVFGKYLVRLFVGNTENVINLAQVYLIINSSCYFILAVLFVIRYTLQGLGKSFV
;
A
#
# COMPACT_ATOMS: atom_id res chain seq x y z
N GLU A 1 2.30 -18.26 -23.57
CA GLU A 1 2.16 -16.81 -23.84
C GLU A 1 1.96 -15.99 -22.56
N ILE A 2 0.87 -16.17 -21.81
CA ILE A 2 0.63 -15.42 -20.55
C ILE A 2 1.75 -15.63 -19.51
N GLU A 3 2.26 -16.86 -19.38
CA GLU A 3 3.34 -17.19 -18.45
C GLU A 3 4.67 -16.49 -18.81
N GLU A 4 4.99 -16.40 -20.10
CA GLU A 4 6.21 -15.76 -20.59
C GLU A 4 6.15 -14.23 -20.44
N GLN A 5 5.00 -13.63 -20.72
CA GLN A 5 4.75 -12.20 -20.46
C GLN A 5 4.81 -11.88 -18.97
N ALA A 6 4.26 -12.75 -18.11
CA ALA A 6 4.35 -12.60 -16.66
C ALA A 6 5.79 -12.72 -16.17
N TYR A 7 6.58 -13.67 -16.70
CA TYR A 7 7.99 -13.83 -16.36
C TYR A 7 8.79 -12.57 -16.71
N GLN A 8 8.67 -12.06 -17.93
CA GLN A 8 9.38 -10.85 -18.35
C GLN A 8 9.03 -9.65 -17.46
N TYR A 9 7.75 -9.46 -17.14
CA TYR A 9 7.30 -8.39 -16.26
C TYR A 9 7.89 -8.50 -14.85
N ILE A 10 7.84 -9.70 -14.26
CA ILE A 10 8.36 -9.95 -12.91
C ILE A 10 9.87 -9.74 -12.86
N VAL A 11 10.62 -10.22 -13.85
CA VAL A 11 12.09 -10.03 -13.90
C VAL A 11 12.44 -8.56 -13.94
N VAL A 12 11.78 -7.76 -14.78
CA VAL A 12 12.04 -6.31 -14.88
C VAL A 12 11.73 -5.61 -13.55
N ILE A 13 10.62 -5.94 -12.89
CA ILE A 13 10.27 -5.37 -11.59
C ILE A 13 11.26 -5.77 -10.51
N LEU A 14 11.70 -7.02 -10.49
CA LEU A 14 12.68 -7.51 -9.52
C LEU A 14 14.03 -6.80 -9.68
N VAL A 15 14.48 -6.57 -10.91
CA VAL A 15 15.68 -5.77 -11.17
C VAL A 15 15.49 -4.32 -10.67
N GLY A 16 14.29 -3.76 -10.84
CA GLY A 16 13.94 -2.41 -10.39
C GLY A 16 13.57 -2.29 -8.90
N ILE A 17 13.59 -3.38 -8.12
CA ILE A 17 13.07 -3.39 -6.74
C ILE A 17 13.80 -2.39 -5.84
N PHE A 18 15.09 -2.14 -6.11
CA PHE A 18 15.88 -1.15 -5.40
C PHE A 18 15.25 0.26 -5.50
N ALA A 19 14.77 0.64 -6.68
CA ALA A 19 14.09 1.93 -6.88
C ALA A 19 12.77 2.00 -6.09
N SER A 20 11.98 0.92 -6.08
CA SER A 20 10.75 0.83 -5.28
C SER A 20 11.02 0.99 -3.79
N ILE A 21 12.03 0.29 -3.27
CA ILE A 21 12.43 0.33 -1.86
C ILE A 21 12.92 1.73 -1.50
N LEU A 22 13.78 2.31 -2.34
CA LEU A 22 14.35 3.64 -2.13
C LEU A 22 13.25 4.71 -2.10
N PHE A 23 12.33 4.69 -3.06
CA PHE A 23 11.21 5.64 -3.09
C PHE A 23 10.34 5.53 -1.84
N ASN A 24 10.00 4.31 -1.43
CA ASN A 24 9.22 4.09 -0.21
C ASN A 24 9.99 4.54 1.04
N LEU A 25 11.29 4.29 1.12
CA LEU A 25 12.13 4.73 2.23
C LEU A 25 12.14 6.26 2.35
N LEU A 26 12.49 6.97 1.27
CA LEU A 26 12.52 8.44 1.28
C LEU A 26 11.13 9.03 1.57
N SER A 27 10.09 8.48 0.96
CA SER A 27 8.71 8.93 1.18
C SER A 27 8.27 8.77 2.64
N ASN A 28 8.63 7.65 3.28
CA ASN A 28 8.29 7.41 4.68
C ASN A 28 9.14 8.27 5.64
N ILE A 29 10.40 8.56 5.30
CA ILE A 29 11.24 9.49 6.06
C ILE A 29 10.65 10.91 6.06
N ILE A 30 10.24 11.42 4.89
CA ILE A 30 9.63 12.75 4.78
C ILE A 30 8.29 12.80 5.54
N ARG A 31 7.47 11.73 5.45
CA ARG A 31 6.24 11.59 6.25
C ARG A 31 6.53 11.54 7.74
N ALA A 32 7.60 10.88 8.18
CA ALA A 32 7.99 10.80 9.59
C ALA A 32 8.32 12.17 10.19
N LEU A 33 8.76 13.14 9.38
CA LEU A 33 8.95 14.55 9.76
C LEU A 33 7.64 15.37 9.78
N GLY A 34 6.51 14.78 9.37
CA GLY A 34 5.20 15.42 9.34
C GLY A 34 4.82 16.03 8.00
N ASP A 35 5.66 15.91 6.96
CA ASP A 35 5.33 16.37 5.61
C ASP A 35 4.75 15.22 4.76
N SER A 36 3.41 15.13 4.74
CA SER A 36 2.70 14.19 3.88
C SER A 36 2.40 14.74 2.48
N ARG A 37 2.58 16.06 2.25
CA ARG A 37 2.21 16.71 0.99
C ARG A 37 3.30 16.55 -0.06
N THR A 38 4.55 16.72 0.32
CA THR A 38 5.67 16.60 -0.61
C THR A 38 5.75 15.20 -1.25
N PRO A 39 5.68 14.08 -0.49
CA PRO A 39 5.68 12.74 -1.09
C PRO A 39 4.47 12.49 -2.01
N LEU A 40 3.33 13.12 -1.73
CA LEU A 40 2.14 13.03 -2.57
C LEU A 40 2.38 13.70 -3.94
N TYR A 41 2.96 14.90 -3.97
CA TYR A 41 3.30 15.57 -5.24
C TYR A 41 4.29 14.75 -6.07
N PHE A 42 5.29 14.14 -5.44
CA PHE A 42 6.23 13.26 -6.15
C PHE A 42 5.58 11.99 -6.68
N LEU A 43 4.61 11.43 -5.93
CA LEU A 43 3.83 10.29 -6.40
C LEU A 43 2.96 10.66 -7.62
N ILE A 44 2.33 11.84 -7.60
CA ILE A 44 1.54 12.34 -8.75
C ILE A 44 2.43 12.50 -9.98
N ILE A 45 3.60 13.12 -9.83
CA ILE A 45 4.57 13.26 -10.92
C ILE A 45 5.01 11.88 -11.43
N ALA A 46 5.29 10.94 -10.52
CA ALA A 46 5.62 9.55 -10.87
C ALA A 46 4.56 8.92 -11.75
N CYS A 47 3.29 9.03 -11.35
CA CYS A 47 2.15 8.47 -12.06
C CYS A 47 2.01 9.08 -13.46
N VAL A 48 2.15 10.41 -13.59
CA VAL A 48 2.05 11.08 -14.90
C VAL A 48 3.18 10.64 -15.83
N ILE A 49 4.41 10.58 -15.33
CA ILE A 49 5.57 10.10 -16.09
C ILE A 49 5.39 8.63 -16.46
N ASN A 50 4.92 7.80 -15.53
CA ASN A 50 4.68 6.37 -15.76
C ASN A 50 3.67 6.15 -16.88
N ILE A 51 2.52 6.84 -16.86
CA ILE A 51 1.52 6.77 -17.93
C ILE A 51 2.12 7.18 -19.27
N GLY A 52 2.89 8.28 -19.32
CA GLY A 52 3.55 8.72 -20.54
C GLY A 52 4.56 7.72 -21.08
N LEU A 53 5.36 7.11 -20.19
CA LEU A 53 6.33 6.06 -20.55
C LEU A 53 5.63 4.78 -20.99
N ASP A 54 4.51 4.40 -20.37
CA ASP A 54 3.73 3.23 -20.78
C ASP A 54 3.24 3.39 -22.22
N PHE A 55 2.64 4.55 -22.56
CA PHE A 55 2.22 4.82 -23.93
C PHE A 55 3.40 4.79 -24.91
N LEU A 56 4.56 5.34 -24.53
CA LEU A 56 5.75 5.33 -25.38
C LEU A 56 6.30 3.92 -25.59
N CYS A 57 6.47 3.14 -24.52
CA CYS A 57 7.04 1.80 -24.56
C CYS A 57 6.11 0.79 -25.24
N ILE A 58 4.80 0.91 -25.04
CA ILE A 58 3.80 0.00 -25.61
C ILE A 58 3.50 0.38 -27.06
N LEU A 59 3.19 1.65 -27.36
CA LEU A 59 2.75 2.06 -28.71
C LEU A 59 3.90 2.37 -29.67
N SER A 60 4.99 2.98 -29.20
CA SER A 60 6.10 3.37 -30.10
C SER A 60 7.14 2.26 -30.21
N PHE A 61 7.62 1.74 -29.09
CA PHE A 61 8.68 0.72 -29.08
C PHE A 61 8.16 -0.73 -29.19
N HIS A 62 6.84 -0.94 -29.12
CA HIS A 62 6.21 -2.27 -29.26
C HIS A 62 6.78 -3.31 -28.28
N MET A 63 7.29 -2.86 -27.11
CA MET A 63 7.96 -3.72 -26.11
C MET A 63 6.97 -4.51 -25.23
N GLY A 64 5.66 -4.42 -25.54
CA GLY A 64 4.60 -5.15 -24.84
C GLY A 64 4.64 -4.96 -23.33
N VAL A 65 4.42 -6.05 -22.59
CA VAL A 65 4.32 -6.06 -21.12
C VAL A 65 5.65 -5.72 -20.44
N ALA A 66 6.78 -6.12 -21.02
CA ALA A 66 8.11 -5.79 -20.49
C ALA A 66 8.34 -4.26 -20.48
N GLY A 67 7.85 -3.56 -21.51
CA GLY A 67 7.87 -2.10 -21.61
C GLY A 67 7.21 -1.39 -20.43
N ALA A 68 6.05 -1.89 -19.98
CA ALA A 68 5.33 -1.37 -18.81
C ALA A 68 6.14 -1.55 -17.51
N GLY A 69 6.89 -2.65 -17.40
CA GLY A 69 7.84 -2.87 -16.31
C GLY A 69 8.92 -1.78 -16.28
N TYR A 70 9.57 -1.50 -17.41
CA TYR A 70 10.61 -0.48 -17.50
C TYR A 70 10.08 0.92 -17.20
N ALA A 71 8.90 1.26 -17.73
CA ALA A 71 8.22 2.52 -17.45
C ALA A 71 7.96 2.71 -15.94
N THR A 72 7.57 1.65 -15.24
CA THR A 72 7.33 1.67 -13.80
C THR A 72 8.63 1.92 -13.02
N VAL A 73 9.70 1.21 -13.37
CA VAL A 73 11.01 1.36 -12.70
C VAL A 73 11.60 2.75 -12.94
N LEU A 74 11.52 3.25 -14.17
CA LEU A 74 12.00 4.59 -14.53
C LEU A 74 11.22 5.69 -13.79
N ALA A 75 9.90 5.59 -13.73
CA ALA A 75 9.08 6.54 -12.99
C ALA A 75 9.46 6.57 -11.50
N GLN A 76 9.67 5.41 -10.87
CA GLN A 76 10.11 5.32 -9.49
C GLN A 76 11.52 5.90 -9.27
N LEU A 77 12.45 5.66 -10.21
CA LEU A 77 13.78 6.24 -10.16
C LEU A 77 13.73 7.78 -10.22
N ILE A 78 12.91 8.34 -11.11
CA ILE A 78 12.73 9.79 -11.21
C ILE A 78 12.16 10.35 -9.89
N SER A 79 11.17 9.68 -9.30
CA SER A 79 10.65 10.07 -7.99
C SER A 79 11.68 9.96 -6.87
N CYS A 80 12.57 8.96 -6.90
CA CYS A 80 13.69 8.87 -5.97
C CYS A 80 14.62 10.09 -6.09
N VAL A 81 14.98 10.46 -7.32
CA VAL A 81 15.83 11.63 -7.59
C VAL A 81 15.16 12.91 -7.10
N CYS A 82 13.86 13.09 -7.35
CA CYS A 82 13.09 14.23 -6.85
C CYS A 82 13.06 14.28 -5.30
N CYS A 83 12.80 13.15 -4.65
CA CYS A 83 12.83 13.04 -3.20
C CYS A 83 14.21 13.38 -2.63
N PHE A 84 15.28 12.86 -3.24
CA PHE A 84 16.65 13.11 -2.79
C PHE A 84 17.04 14.59 -2.94
N ALA A 85 16.73 15.19 -4.08
CA ALA A 85 16.95 16.62 -4.32
C ALA A 85 16.17 17.50 -3.33
N PHE A 86 14.96 17.09 -2.95
CA PHE A 86 14.16 17.80 -1.94
C PHE A 86 14.78 17.70 -0.55
N ILE A 87 15.17 16.49 -0.13
CA ILE A 87 15.85 16.27 1.16
C ILE A 87 17.13 17.13 1.23
N ALA A 88 17.94 17.09 0.17
CA ALA A 88 19.17 17.86 0.08
C ALA A 88 18.95 19.39 0.18
N LYS A 89 17.82 19.92 -0.31
CA LYS A 89 17.56 21.37 -0.29
C LYS A 89 16.78 21.87 0.93
N LYS A 90 15.81 21.10 1.42
CA LYS A 90 14.80 21.59 2.38
C LYS A 90 14.82 20.92 3.75
N LEU A 91 15.51 19.79 3.89
CA LEU A 91 15.54 19.03 5.14
C LEU A 91 17.00 18.88 5.62
N PRO A 92 17.60 19.95 6.17
CA PRO A 92 19.00 19.92 6.63
C PRO A 92 19.23 18.89 7.74
N ILE A 93 18.20 18.56 8.52
CA ILE A 93 18.27 17.54 9.57
C ILE A 93 18.51 16.11 9.02
N LEU A 94 18.30 15.89 7.72
CA LEU A 94 18.52 14.63 7.02
C LEU A 94 19.84 14.60 6.24
N HIS A 95 20.65 15.66 6.31
CA HIS A 95 21.95 15.67 5.65
C HIS A 95 22.89 14.73 6.36
N LEU A 96 23.32 13.69 5.64
CA LEU A 96 24.25 12.69 6.16
C LEU A 96 25.62 13.31 6.33
N HIS A 97 26.14 13.26 7.56
CA HIS A 97 27.52 13.61 7.88
C HIS A 97 28.36 12.33 7.91
N ARG A 98 29.69 12.47 7.79
CA ARG A 98 30.63 11.33 7.87
C ARG A 98 30.50 10.52 9.16
N GLN A 99 29.97 11.13 10.23
CA GLN A 99 29.78 10.48 11.52
C GLN A 99 28.56 9.53 11.52
N ASP A 100 27.55 9.80 10.69
CA ASP A 100 26.32 9.00 10.58
C ASP A 100 26.54 7.67 9.86
N TRP A 101 27.70 7.49 9.22
CA TRP A 101 28.09 6.25 8.56
C TRP A 101 28.54 5.17 9.55
N LYS A 102 28.68 5.50 10.83
CA LYS A 102 29.01 4.54 11.89
C LYS A 102 27.75 3.81 12.35
N ILE A 103 27.46 2.70 11.68
CA ILE A 103 26.34 1.82 12.05
C ILE A 103 26.68 1.09 13.35
N THR A 104 25.87 1.29 14.39
CA THR A 104 26.03 0.58 15.66
C THR A 104 25.17 -0.68 15.67
N ARG A 105 25.62 -1.74 16.38
CA ARG A 105 24.80 -2.95 16.59
C ARG A 105 23.44 -2.63 17.21
N GLN A 106 23.38 -1.61 18.07
CA GLN A 106 22.14 -1.13 18.68
C GLN A 106 21.14 -0.61 17.63
N ASP A 107 21.59 0.18 16.66
CA ASP A 107 20.75 0.70 15.57
C ASP A 107 20.18 -0.45 14.76
N LEU A 108 21.03 -1.39 14.33
CA LEU A 108 20.62 -2.56 13.57
C LEU A 108 19.60 -3.41 14.34
N THR A 109 19.85 -3.66 15.63
CA THR A 109 18.96 -4.48 16.47
C THR A 109 17.61 -3.78 16.67
N SER A 110 17.59 -2.45 16.81
CA SER A 110 16.36 -1.68 16.95
C SER A 110 15.49 -1.74 15.69
N HIS A 111 16.09 -1.61 14.50
CA HIS A 111 15.39 -1.73 13.23
C HIS A 111 14.90 -3.16 12.99
N MET A 112 15.74 -4.17 13.24
CA MET A 112 15.38 -5.59 13.07
C MET A 112 14.23 -6.00 13.99
N ARG A 113 14.17 -5.47 15.22
CA ARG A 113 13.08 -5.76 16.17
C ARG A 113 11.71 -5.26 15.68
N ILE A 114 11.68 -4.23 14.84
CA ILE A 114 10.44 -3.70 14.25
C ILE A 114 10.18 -4.36 12.89
N ALA A 115 11.21 -4.45 12.04
CA ALA A 115 11.08 -4.95 10.67
C ALA A 115 10.77 -6.45 10.62
N PHE A 116 11.38 -7.27 11.48
CA PHE A 116 11.22 -8.72 11.42
C PHE A 116 9.79 -9.19 11.75
N PRO A 117 9.13 -8.72 12.83
CA PRO A 117 7.73 -9.06 13.10
C PRO A 117 6.78 -8.57 11.98
N MET A 118 7.03 -7.37 11.46
CA MET A 118 6.22 -6.82 10.37
C MET A 118 6.36 -7.61 9.07
N GLY A 119 7.59 -8.00 8.73
CA GLY A 119 7.88 -8.84 7.57
C GLY A 119 7.23 -10.21 7.71
N PHE A 120 7.41 -10.85 8.87
CA PHE A 120 6.79 -12.14 9.18
C PHE A 120 5.26 -12.09 9.10
N GLN A 121 4.65 -11.04 9.65
CA GLN A 121 3.21 -10.81 9.55
C GLN A 121 2.75 -10.66 8.10
N SER A 122 3.49 -9.89 7.29
CA SER A 122 3.16 -9.70 5.88
C SER A 122 3.27 -11.01 5.10
N SER A 123 4.25 -11.86 5.43
CA SER A 123 4.36 -13.21 4.88
C SER A 123 3.18 -14.11 5.26
N ILE A 124 2.69 -14.05 6.50
CA ILE A 124 1.49 -14.80 6.91
C ILE A 124 0.28 -14.36 6.09
N ILE A 125 0.08 -13.05 5.91
CA ILE A 125 -1.03 -12.52 5.11
C ILE A 125 -0.89 -12.99 3.65
N ALA A 126 0.30 -12.90 3.07
CA ALA A 126 0.55 -13.34 1.70
C ALA A 126 0.29 -14.84 1.51
N MET A 127 0.74 -15.70 2.44
CA MET A 127 0.45 -17.13 2.42
C MET A 127 -1.06 -17.40 2.54
N GLY A 128 -1.76 -16.67 3.43
CA GLY A 128 -3.21 -16.78 3.57
C GLY A 128 -3.95 -16.42 2.28
N THR A 129 -3.53 -15.36 1.58
CA THR A 129 -4.08 -14.98 0.27
C THR A 129 -3.81 -16.06 -0.78
N LEU A 130 -2.63 -16.68 -0.81
CA LEU A 130 -2.32 -17.76 -1.74
C LEU A 130 -3.20 -19.00 -1.48
N ILE A 131 -3.39 -19.39 -0.22
CA ILE A 131 -4.27 -20.52 0.15
C ILE A 131 -5.73 -20.22 -0.24
N LEU A 132 -6.20 -18.99 -0.01
CA LEU A 132 -7.53 -18.59 -0.45
C LEU A 132 -7.65 -18.66 -1.98
N GLN A 133 -6.64 -18.20 -2.71
CA GLN A 133 -6.63 -18.23 -4.17
C GLN A 133 -6.63 -19.67 -4.71
N THR A 134 -5.89 -20.60 -4.12
CA THR A 134 -5.91 -22.01 -4.55
C THR A 134 -7.25 -22.68 -4.29
N ALA A 135 -7.90 -22.38 -3.16
CA ALA A 135 -9.26 -22.84 -2.89
C ALA A 135 -10.27 -22.28 -3.90
N LEU A 136 -10.15 -21.00 -4.26
CA LEU A 136 -10.98 -20.36 -5.29
C LEU A 136 -10.79 -20.98 -6.68
N ASN A 137 -9.57 -21.36 -7.03
CA ASN A 137 -9.29 -22.04 -8.29
C ASN A 137 -10.02 -23.39 -8.39
N GLY A 138 -10.23 -24.08 -7.27
CA GLY A 138 -11.03 -25.31 -7.20
C GLY A 138 -12.54 -25.12 -7.42
N LEU A 139 -13.06 -23.90 -7.25
CA LEU A 139 -14.48 -23.55 -7.45
C LEU A 139 -14.83 -23.20 -8.90
N GLY A 140 -13.84 -23.20 -9.80
CA GLY A 140 -14.01 -22.97 -11.24
C GLY A 140 -13.82 -21.52 -11.69
N ALA A 141 -13.74 -21.33 -13.01
CA ALA A 141 -13.37 -20.06 -13.64
C ALA A 141 -14.30 -18.89 -13.26
N THR A 142 -15.60 -19.15 -13.11
CA THR A 142 -16.59 -18.13 -12.71
C THR A 142 -16.30 -17.57 -11.32
N ALA A 143 -15.92 -18.43 -10.35
CA ALA A 143 -15.59 -18.01 -9.00
C ALA A 143 -14.32 -17.16 -8.97
N VAL A 144 -13.29 -17.59 -9.71
CA VAL A 144 -12.02 -16.86 -9.84
C VAL A 144 -12.23 -15.49 -10.49
N ALA A 145 -13.00 -15.41 -11.57
CA ALA A 145 -13.32 -14.14 -12.24
C ALA A 145 -14.09 -13.19 -11.30
N SER A 146 -15.06 -13.72 -10.56
CA SER A 146 -15.87 -12.96 -9.60
C SER A 146 -15.03 -12.38 -8.48
N TYR A 147 -14.19 -13.22 -7.85
CA TYR A 147 -13.28 -12.79 -6.80
C TYR A 147 -12.29 -11.76 -7.32
N THR A 148 -11.69 -11.99 -8.50
CA THR A 148 -10.71 -11.06 -9.08
C THR A 148 -11.31 -9.67 -9.28
N ALA A 149 -12.51 -9.59 -9.88
CA ALA A 149 -13.19 -8.32 -10.10
C ALA A 149 -13.60 -7.65 -8.79
N ALA A 150 -14.18 -8.41 -7.86
CA ALA A 150 -14.58 -7.89 -6.56
C ALA A 150 -13.38 -7.40 -5.73
N SER A 151 -12.25 -8.10 -5.80
CA SER A 151 -11.02 -7.75 -5.08
C SER A 151 -10.42 -6.42 -5.54
N LYS A 152 -10.67 -6.00 -6.80
CA LYS A 152 -10.24 -4.68 -7.29
C LYS A 152 -11.04 -3.55 -6.63
N VAL A 153 -12.35 -3.76 -6.50
CA VAL A 153 -13.23 -2.84 -5.76
C VAL A 153 -12.86 -2.82 -4.28
N ASP A 154 -12.63 -4.00 -3.69
CA ASP A 154 -12.24 -4.16 -2.29
C ASP A 154 -10.94 -3.42 -1.95
N GLN A 155 -9.92 -3.55 -2.81
CA GLN A 155 -8.63 -2.88 -2.62
C GLN A 155 -8.77 -1.36 -2.48
N LEU A 156 -9.67 -0.72 -3.23
CA LEU A 156 -9.90 0.72 -3.13
C LEU A 156 -10.44 1.11 -1.74
N ALA A 157 -11.38 0.32 -1.20
CA ALA A 157 -11.92 0.55 0.14
C ALA A 157 -10.86 0.30 1.23
N VAL A 158 -10.13 -0.81 1.12
CA VAL A 158 -9.09 -1.21 2.08
C VAL A 158 -7.93 -0.20 2.10
N MET A 159 -7.53 0.36 0.95
CA MET A 159 -6.50 1.41 0.88
C MET A 159 -6.89 2.65 1.68
N GLY A 160 -8.17 3.03 1.68
CA GLY A 160 -8.69 4.12 2.51
C GLY A 160 -8.50 3.85 4.00
N LEU A 161 -8.88 2.66 4.46
CA LEU A 161 -8.72 2.25 5.87
C LEU A 161 -7.25 2.16 6.28
N MET A 162 -6.40 1.59 5.41
CA MET A 162 -4.96 1.47 5.64
C MET A 162 -4.28 2.84 5.74
N SER A 163 -4.76 3.85 4.99
CA SER A 163 -4.21 5.22 5.02
C SER A 163 -4.36 5.89 6.38
N PHE A 164 -5.50 5.69 7.06
CA PHE A 164 -5.69 6.14 8.45
C PHE A 164 -4.76 5.41 9.42
N GLY A 165 -4.57 4.10 9.20
CA GLY A 165 -3.58 3.31 9.91
C GLY A 165 -2.17 3.91 9.81
N MET A 166 -1.65 4.08 8.59
CA MET A 166 -0.32 4.67 8.38
C MET A 166 -0.18 6.07 8.99
N THR A 167 -1.23 6.88 8.92
CA THR A 167 -1.27 8.20 9.57
C THR A 167 -1.12 8.08 11.08
N MET A 168 -1.78 7.10 11.70
CA MET A 168 -1.67 6.83 13.13
C MET A 168 -0.29 6.34 13.55
N ALA A 169 0.43 5.59 12.69
CA ALA A 169 1.81 5.20 12.98
C ALA A 169 2.71 6.42 13.13
N THR A 170 2.69 7.34 12.16
CA THR A 170 3.47 8.59 12.20
C THR A 170 3.04 9.50 13.34
N PHE A 171 1.73 9.72 13.51
CA PHE A 171 1.18 10.57 14.57
C PHE A 171 1.58 10.04 15.95
N THR A 172 1.51 8.72 16.16
CA THR A 172 1.85 8.10 17.43
C THR A 172 3.34 8.19 17.70
N ALA A 173 4.19 7.88 16.70
CA ALA A 173 5.65 7.97 16.83
C ALA A 173 6.12 9.38 17.22
N GLN A 174 5.60 10.41 16.55
CA GLN A 174 5.95 11.81 16.85
C GLN A 174 5.50 12.24 18.25
N ASN A 175 4.26 11.93 18.63
CA ASN A 175 3.75 12.31 19.94
C ASN A 175 4.38 11.50 21.08
N TYR A 176 4.76 10.25 20.82
CA TYR A 176 5.50 9.42 21.77
C TYR A 176 6.91 9.97 22.00
N GLY A 177 7.64 10.31 20.94
CA GLY A 177 8.95 10.97 21.04
C GLY A 177 8.90 12.32 21.75
N ALA A 178 7.78 13.05 21.65
CA ALA A 178 7.56 14.30 22.36
C ALA A 178 6.98 14.15 23.78
N GLY A 179 6.78 12.92 24.28
CA GLY A 179 6.19 12.65 25.61
C GLY A 179 4.70 12.96 25.75
N LYS A 180 3.99 13.26 24.65
CA LYS A 180 2.58 13.71 24.63
C LYS A 180 1.58 12.55 24.55
N ILE A 181 1.62 11.63 25.53
CA ILE A 181 0.77 10.42 25.54
C ILE A 181 -0.74 10.73 25.56
N SER A 182 -1.14 11.82 26.22
CA SER A 182 -2.54 12.26 26.24
C SER A 182 -3.08 12.57 24.83
N ARG A 183 -2.22 13.11 23.96
CA ARG A 183 -2.56 13.42 22.57
C ARG A 183 -2.69 12.15 21.72
N ILE A 184 -1.87 11.13 22.00
CA ILE A 184 -2.00 9.79 21.37
C ILE A 184 -3.38 9.20 21.67
N ARG A 185 -3.79 9.15 22.94
CA ARG A 185 -5.09 8.57 23.33
C ARG A 185 -6.27 9.30 22.69
N LYS A 186 -6.21 10.64 22.60
CA LYS A 186 -7.24 11.43 21.90
C LYS A 186 -7.25 11.15 20.39
N GLY A 187 -6.07 11.12 19.76
CA GLY A 187 -5.93 10.83 18.33
C GLY A 187 -6.44 9.44 17.95
N VAL A 188 -6.11 8.40 18.73
CA VAL A 188 -6.61 7.04 18.52
C VAL A 188 -8.15 7.00 18.55
N LYS A 189 -8.78 7.62 19.56
CA LYS A 189 -10.25 7.65 19.66
C LYS A 189 -10.90 8.36 18.48
N GLN A 190 -10.35 9.51 18.07
CA GLN A 190 -10.85 10.26 16.92
C GLN A 190 -10.66 9.49 15.61
N CYS A 191 -9.49 8.88 15.41
CA CYS A 191 -9.19 8.09 14.23
C CYS A 191 -10.05 6.82 14.15
N LEU A 192 -10.31 6.16 15.28
CA LEU A 192 -11.22 5.02 15.34
C LEU A 192 -12.63 5.42 14.93
N LEU A 193 -13.16 6.53 15.47
CA LEU A 193 -14.49 7.02 15.10
C LEU A 193 -14.58 7.31 13.60
N ILE A 194 -13.60 8.03 13.04
CA ILE A 194 -13.55 8.36 11.60
C ILE A 194 -13.43 7.09 10.76
N SER A 195 -12.60 6.13 11.16
CA SER A 195 -12.38 4.89 10.42
C SER A 195 -13.61 3.99 10.45
N ILE A 196 -14.35 3.96 11.57
CA ILE A 196 -15.63 3.24 11.67
C ILE A 196 -16.68 3.89 10.77
N ILE A 197 -16.84 5.21 10.81
CA ILE A 197 -17.75 5.93 9.92
C ILE A 197 -17.40 5.64 8.45
N LEU A 198 -16.12 5.72 8.09
CA LEU A 198 -15.66 5.43 6.75
C LEU A 198 -15.95 3.98 6.35
N SER A 199 -15.72 3.01 7.25
CA SER A 199 -16.04 1.61 6.97
C SER A 199 -17.52 1.41 6.68
N VAL A 200 -18.42 2.01 7.47
CA VAL A 200 -19.88 1.94 7.24
C VAL A 200 -20.26 2.56 5.90
N VAL A 201 -19.67 3.72 5.56
CA VAL A 201 -19.89 4.35 4.25
C VAL A 201 -19.41 3.46 3.11
N MET A 202 -18.23 2.84 3.22
CA MET A 202 -17.71 1.92 2.21
C MET A 202 -18.54 0.64 2.09
N THR A 203 -19.04 0.10 3.21
CA THR A 203 -19.99 -1.02 3.22
C THR A 203 -21.28 -0.64 2.48
N PHE A 204 -21.84 0.53 2.76
CA PHE A 204 -23.02 1.02 2.06
C PHE A 204 -22.78 1.17 0.55
N VAL A 205 -21.65 1.77 0.16
CA VAL A 205 -21.27 1.92 -1.25
C VAL A 205 -21.15 0.56 -1.93
N ASN A 206 -20.51 -0.43 -1.29
CA ASN A 206 -20.37 -1.77 -1.86
C ASN A 206 -21.71 -2.52 -1.95
N ILE A 207 -22.61 -2.35 -0.98
CA ILE A 207 -23.94 -2.98 -1.03
C ILE A 207 -24.80 -2.38 -2.15
N VAL A 208 -24.81 -1.05 -2.31
CA VAL A 208 -25.68 -0.36 -3.27
C VAL A 208 -25.08 -0.33 -4.68
N PHE A 209 -23.78 -0.01 -4.78
CA PHE A 209 -23.10 0.21 -6.05
C PHE A 209 -22.16 -0.93 -6.46
N GLY A 210 -21.97 -1.96 -5.63
CA GLY A 210 -21.02 -3.05 -5.89
C GLY A 210 -21.21 -3.73 -7.25
N LYS A 211 -22.45 -4.00 -7.65
CA LYS A 211 -22.76 -4.59 -8.97
C LYS A 211 -22.28 -3.70 -10.11
N TYR A 212 -22.50 -2.38 -10.01
CA TYR A 212 -22.07 -1.42 -11.03
C TYR A 212 -20.55 -1.29 -11.09
N LEU A 213 -19.89 -1.27 -9.92
CA LEU A 213 -18.42 -1.20 -9.84
C LEU A 213 -17.78 -2.46 -10.44
N VAL A 214 -18.30 -3.65 -10.14
CA VAL A 214 -17.82 -4.91 -10.72
C VAL A 214 -18.07 -4.97 -12.23
N ARG A 215 -19.18 -4.41 -12.71
CA ARG A 215 -19.52 -4.34 -14.14
C ARG A 215 -18.44 -3.62 -14.96
N LEU A 216 -17.77 -2.63 -14.38
CA LEU A 216 -16.66 -1.93 -15.04
C LEU A 216 -15.46 -2.84 -15.33
N PHE A 217 -15.29 -3.92 -14.56
CA PHE A 217 -14.16 -4.84 -14.71
C PHE A 217 -14.47 -6.08 -15.55
N VAL A 218 -15.71 -6.58 -15.54
CA VAL A 218 -16.08 -7.86 -16.20
C VAL A 218 -17.10 -7.68 -17.33
N GLY A 219 -17.61 -6.47 -17.55
CA GLY A 219 -18.67 -6.24 -18.54
C GLY A 219 -19.99 -6.85 -18.09
N ASN A 220 -20.69 -7.56 -18.99
CA ASN A 220 -22.10 -7.99 -18.80
C ASN A 220 -22.30 -9.45 -18.36
N THR A 221 -21.30 -10.08 -17.74
CA THR A 221 -21.41 -11.48 -17.30
C THR A 221 -22.19 -11.59 -15.98
N GLU A 222 -23.52 -11.72 -16.05
CA GLU A 222 -24.41 -11.65 -14.87
C GLU A 222 -24.04 -12.63 -13.75
N ASN A 223 -23.67 -13.87 -14.09
CA ASN A 223 -23.27 -14.87 -13.09
C ASN A 223 -22.04 -14.41 -12.27
N VAL A 224 -21.08 -13.75 -12.93
CA VAL A 224 -19.87 -13.23 -12.27
C VAL A 224 -20.22 -12.03 -11.39
N ILE A 225 -21.09 -11.14 -11.86
CA ILE A 225 -21.52 -9.95 -11.12
C ILE A 225 -22.29 -10.35 -9.86
N ASN A 226 -23.19 -11.33 -9.94
CA ASN A 226 -23.97 -11.77 -8.79
C ASN A 226 -23.10 -12.42 -7.73
N LEU A 227 -22.15 -13.27 -8.10
CA LEU A 227 -21.23 -13.89 -7.15
C LEU A 227 -20.25 -12.88 -6.54
N ALA A 228 -19.75 -11.93 -7.34
CA ALA A 228 -18.94 -10.81 -6.86
C ALA A 228 -19.70 -9.94 -5.86
N GLN A 229 -21.00 -9.71 -6.08
CA GLN A 229 -21.84 -8.96 -5.14
C GLN A 229 -21.96 -9.69 -3.80
N VAL A 230 -22.16 -11.01 -3.80
CA VAL A 230 -22.18 -11.81 -2.56
C VAL A 230 -20.88 -11.64 -1.78
N TYR A 231 -19.74 -11.73 -2.48
CA TYR A 231 -18.43 -11.47 -1.86
C TYR A 231 -18.35 -10.06 -1.27
N LEU A 232 -18.73 -9.01 -2.01
CA LEU A 232 -18.64 -7.64 -1.53
C LEU A 232 -19.53 -7.39 -0.31
N ILE A 233 -20.75 -7.91 -0.28
CA ILE A 233 -21.66 -7.75 0.87
C ILE A 233 -21.06 -8.40 2.11
N ILE A 234 -20.61 -9.65 2.00
CA ILE A 234 -20.04 -10.40 3.13
C ILE A 234 -18.75 -9.74 3.62
N ASN A 235 -17.82 -9.43 2.70
CA ASN A 235 -16.51 -8.89 3.07
C ASN A 235 -16.62 -7.47 3.64
N SER A 236 -17.42 -6.61 3.00
CA SER A 236 -17.57 -5.22 3.45
C SER A 236 -18.30 -5.09 4.77
N SER A 237 -19.14 -6.05 5.15
CA SER A 237 -19.76 -6.09 6.48
C SER A 237 -18.73 -6.23 7.60
N CYS A 238 -17.55 -6.78 7.31
CA CYS A 238 -16.45 -6.92 8.28
C CYS A 238 -15.45 -5.75 8.25
N TYR A 239 -15.65 -4.71 7.43
CA TYR A 239 -14.72 -3.59 7.33
C TYR A 239 -14.53 -2.83 8.64
N PHE A 240 -15.54 -2.77 9.51
CA PHE A 240 -15.40 -2.10 10.81
C PHE A 240 -14.36 -2.82 11.69
N ILE A 241 -14.30 -4.16 11.64
CA ILE A 241 -13.30 -4.97 12.35
C ILE A 241 -11.92 -4.65 11.78
N LEU A 242 -11.80 -4.61 10.45
CA LEU A 242 -10.55 -4.31 9.76
C LEU A 242 -10.05 -2.89 10.06
N ALA A 243 -10.96 -1.91 10.12
CA ALA A 243 -10.67 -0.53 10.46
C ALA A 243 -10.08 -0.40 11.88
N VAL A 244 -10.71 -1.05 12.85
CA VAL A 244 -10.21 -1.10 14.25
C VAL A 244 -8.85 -1.77 14.30
N LEU A 245 -8.69 -2.91 13.61
CA LEU A 245 -7.43 -3.64 13.53
C LEU A 245 -6.31 -2.77 12.98
N PHE A 246 -6.52 -2.08 11.85
CA PHE A 246 -5.50 -1.20 11.29
C PHE A 246 -5.13 -0.07 12.25
N VAL A 247 -6.10 0.65 12.80
CA VAL A 247 -5.81 1.78 13.69
C VAL A 247 -5.01 1.34 14.91
N ILE A 248 -5.41 0.25 15.58
CA ILE A 248 -4.71 -0.25 16.77
C ILE A 248 -3.32 -0.77 16.39
N ARG A 249 -3.22 -1.61 15.35
CA ARG A 249 -1.95 -2.19 14.89
C ARG A 249 -0.92 -1.12 14.56
N TYR A 250 -1.29 -0.15 13.73
CA TYR A 250 -0.36 0.92 13.34
C TYR A 250 -0.04 1.87 14.50
N THR A 251 -0.95 2.04 15.46
CA THR A 251 -0.65 2.76 16.71
C THR A 251 0.43 2.03 17.52
N LEU A 252 0.30 0.72 17.73
CA LEU A 252 1.30 -0.10 18.43
C LEU A 252 2.66 -0.08 17.72
N GLN A 253 2.63 -0.15 16.39
CA GLN A 253 3.83 -0.01 15.57
C GLN A 253 4.49 1.36 15.76
N GLY A 254 3.71 2.45 15.78
CA GLY A 254 4.19 3.81 16.05
C GLY A 254 4.77 3.99 17.47
N LEU A 255 4.34 3.18 18.44
CA LEU A 255 4.92 3.14 19.80
C LEU A 255 6.22 2.32 19.88
N GLY A 256 6.65 1.68 18.79
CA GLY A 256 7.79 0.75 18.79
C GLY A 256 7.48 -0.58 19.50
N LYS A 257 6.21 -0.85 19.84
CA LYS A 257 5.76 -2.09 20.49
C LYS A 257 5.17 -3.05 19.47
N SER A 258 5.92 -3.38 18.43
CA SER A 258 5.45 -4.28 17.36
C SER A 258 5.32 -5.75 17.78
N PHE A 259 5.78 -6.12 18.99
CA PHE A 259 5.78 -7.49 19.51
C PHE A 259 4.69 -7.74 20.57
N VAL A 260 3.93 -6.70 20.95
CA VAL A 260 2.85 -6.76 21.96
C VAL A 260 1.53 -6.41 21.30
#